data_AF-A0A1A0KB58-F1
#
_entry.id   AF-A0A1A0KB58-F1
#
_cell.length_a   1.000
_cell.length_b   1.000
_cell.length_c   1.000
_cell.angle_alpha   90.00
_cell.angle_beta   90.00
_cell.angle_gamma   90.00
#
_symmetry.space_group_name_H-M   'P 1'
#
loop_
_entity.id
_entity.type
_entity.pdbx_description
1 polymer ?
#
loop_
_entity_poly.entity_id
_entity_poly.type
_entity_poly.pdbx_seq_one_letter_code
_entity_poly.pdbx_strand_id
1 'polypeptide(L)'
;MSTVDLILTDSRLWARSESTHWDGAPSVVPASDGASLVVGEPLQPPSPAVSVVRLAAADRIAFVPMLPTVADAFAAIFGAVLTNLRLPSACERLTVVSPSEWGTRRRAALEAGARRLAGEISVEPLALRVAGLSASTSQQQRIAVVELNTLTTTVTLTGRSGTETWIEACEYEPTIGSADLAEGRGVEAVVDVVDRLLGGRKPSYLVVVGAAEPALLDAMRAELSRRYGFGVDLRGMSGVDLVRGGPAVSPATRPAQFAPQTPWVGSLHEHAAATAPPPKRRTPLFIGAAVFAVIVAAVAAAVVLTRSGGESQTAESTGTHPSPVASPTAAAAPPAESFGRVEAVVPAGWHITNRSGARVDLSPNDGARERISLVQKDLAAGSGIEDVAATLETQIAKRPAGTVGPLQRNVIFGGRPGLSYEETPGDGTTVRWQVLVDSGLQVSVGCQYPAGDWQPMAAVCEKFVGDLRTGA
;
A
#
# COMPACT_ATOMS: atom_id res chain seq x y z
N MET A 1 6.72 14.40 -29.38
CA MET A 1 5.92 14.28 -28.15
C MET A 1 6.92 14.12 -27.03
N SER A 2 6.99 15.06 -26.09
CA SER A 2 8.04 15.01 -25.06
C SER A 2 7.56 14.16 -23.89
N THR A 3 8.15 12.98 -23.73
CA THR A 3 7.90 12.06 -22.61
C THR A 3 9.04 12.14 -21.61
N VAL A 4 8.70 12.07 -20.31
CA VAL A 4 9.68 12.08 -19.22
C VAL A 4 9.39 10.97 -18.24
N ASP A 5 10.39 10.13 -18.00
CA ASP A 5 10.41 9.15 -16.90
C ASP A 5 11.21 9.74 -15.73
N LEU A 6 10.65 9.69 -14.53
CA LEU A 6 11.24 10.23 -13.31
C LEU A 6 11.17 9.21 -12.18
N ILE A 7 12.27 9.02 -11.44
CA ILE A 7 12.35 8.10 -10.30
C ILE A 7 12.72 8.87 -9.05
N LEU A 8 11.91 8.67 -8.01
CA LEU A 8 12.09 9.28 -6.69
C LEU A 8 12.53 8.24 -5.67
N THR A 9 13.60 8.55 -4.97
CA THR A 9 13.99 7.94 -3.70
C THR A 9 14.14 9.03 -2.65
N ASP A 10 14.33 8.68 -1.38
CA ASP A 10 14.42 9.68 -0.31
C ASP A 10 15.62 10.64 -0.45
N SER A 11 16.65 10.22 -1.18
CA SER A 11 17.95 10.88 -1.27
C SER A 11 18.33 11.28 -2.69
N ARG A 12 17.71 10.67 -3.70
CA ARG A 12 18.07 10.90 -5.10
C ARG A 12 16.86 10.88 -6.03
N LEU A 13 16.95 11.69 -7.07
CA LEU A 13 16.01 11.80 -8.17
C LEU A 13 16.77 11.56 -9.46
N TRP A 14 16.20 10.74 -10.35
CA TRP A 14 16.67 10.57 -11.72
C TRP A 14 15.54 10.86 -12.69
N ALA A 15 15.81 11.60 -13.75
CA ALA A 15 14.85 11.90 -14.78
C ALA A 15 15.47 11.72 -16.17
N ARG A 16 14.67 11.33 -17.14
CA ARG A 16 15.11 11.14 -18.52
C ARG A 16 14.03 11.52 -19.50
N SER A 17 14.45 12.20 -20.55
CA SER A 17 13.73 12.37 -21.80
C SER A 17 14.36 11.51 -22.90
N GLU A 18 13.86 11.60 -24.13
CA GLU A 18 14.44 10.89 -25.28
C GLU A 18 15.91 11.27 -25.52
N SER A 19 16.30 12.52 -25.25
CA SER A 19 17.60 13.09 -25.61
C SER A 19 18.51 13.40 -24.42
N THR A 20 17.96 13.59 -23.22
CA THR A 20 18.71 14.09 -22.06
C THR A 20 18.35 13.30 -20.80
N HIS A 21 19.26 13.29 -19.83
CA HIS A 21 18.96 12.83 -18.47
C HIS A 21 19.39 13.89 -17.46
N TRP A 22 18.78 13.84 -16.29
CA TRP A 22 19.12 14.68 -15.15
C TRP A 22 19.12 13.83 -13.89
N ASP A 23 20.05 14.10 -12.98
CA ASP A 23 20.08 13.50 -11.66
C ASP A 23 20.42 14.54 -10.59
N GLY A 24 19.84 14.38 -9.41
CA GLY A 24 20.03 15.32 -8.32
C GLY A 24 19.35 14.87 -7.03
N ALA A 25 19.48 15.66 -5.98
CA ALA A 25 18.73 15.44 -4.75
C ALA A 25 17.27 15.90 -4.93
N PRO A 26 16.27 15.17 -4.40
CA PRO A 26 14.87 15.62 -4.38
C PRO A 26 14.66 16.62 -3.24
N SER A 27 15.49 17.65 -3.21
CA SER A 27 15.62 18.59 -2.11
C SER A 27 15.13 19.97 -2.47
N VAL A 28 14.69 20.71 -1.47
CA VAL A 28 14.32 22.12 -1.58
C VAL A 28 14.93 22.93 -0.45
N VAL A 29 15.21 24.20 -0.73
CA VAL A 29 15.58 25.24 0.24
C VAL A 29 14.97 26.58 -0.21
N PRO A 30 14.65 27.52 0.70
CA PRO A 30 14.23 28.86 0.31
C PRO A 30 15.30 29.57 -0.51
N ALA A 31 14.89 30.22 -1.59
CA ALA A 31 15.73 31.16 -2.29
C ALA A 31 15.87 32.46 -1.48
N SER A 32 16.88 33.27 -1.84
CA SER A 32 17.12 34.57 -1.20
C SER A 32 16.00 35.59 -1.38
N ASP A 33 15.07 35.35 -2.31
CA ASP A 33 13.90 36.19 -2.56
C ASP A 33 12.77 35.99 -1.53
N GLY A 34 12.88 34.98 -0.65
CA GLY A 34 11.91 34.68 0.40
C GLY A 34 10.58 34.11 -0.10
N ALA A 35 10.45 33.78 -1.38
CA ALA A 35 9.22 33.29 -2.00
C ALA A 35 9.42 32.03 -2.85
N SER A 36 10.60 31.86 -3.46
CA SER A 36 10.91 30.75 -4.34
C SER A 36 11.65 29.62 -3.62
N LEU A 37 11.66 28.44 -4.24
CA LEU A 37 12.43 27.28 -3.78
C LEU A 37 13.58 27.01 -4.75
N VAL A 38 14.79 26.84 -4.22
CA VAL A 38 15.94 26.28 -4.94
C VAL A 38 15.88 24.76 -4.80
N VAL A 39 16.09 24.04 -5.91
CA VAL A 39 15.99 22.59 -5.99
C VAL A 39 17.36 21.97 -6.19
N GLY A 40 17.59 20.82 -5.55
CA GLY A 40 18.77 19.98 -5.84
C GLY A 40 19.98 20.25 -4.96
N GLU A 41 19.84 21.10 -3.94
CA GLU A 41 20.89 21.32 -2.93
C GLU A 41 21.23 20.01 -2.18
N PRO A 42 22.51 19.79 -1.80
CA PRO A 42 22.92 18.57 -1.12
C PRO A 42 22.14 18.34 0.20
N LEU A 43 21.73 17.10 0.45
CA LEU A 43 21.08 16.67 1.70
C LEU A 43 22.11 16.30 2.78
N GLN A 44 23.14 17.14 2.94
CA GLN A 44 24.23 16.94 3.90
C GLN A 44 24.62 18.26 4.57
N PRO A 45 25.04 18.24 5.85
CA PRO A 45 25.53 19.43 6.53
C PRO A 45 26.67 20.11 5.74
N PRO A 46 26.74 21.45 5.72
CA PRO A 46 25.92 22.41 6.45
C PRO A 46 24.64 22.87 5.72
N SER A 47 24.24 22.21 4.63
CA SER A 47 23.08 22.60 3.84
C SER A 47 21.78 22.55 4.65
N PRO A 48 20.93 23.61 4.62
CA PRO A 48 19.61 23.59 5.24
C PRO A 48 18.54 22.91 4.35
N ALA A 49 18.94 22.31 3.23
CA ALA A 49 18.02 21.66 2.31
C ALA A 49 17.33 20.45 2.94
N VAL A 50 16.05 20.27 2.60
CA VAL A 50 15.25 19.14 3.09
C VAL A 50 14.78 18.28 1.92
N SER A 51 14.67 16.97 2.14
CA SER A 51 14.12 16.05 1.14
C SER A 51 12.60 16.15 1.11
N VAL A 52 12.05 16.51 -0.06
CA VAL A 52 10.59 16.58 -0.26
C VAL A 52 9.97 15.19 -0.18
N VAL A 53 10.71 14.16 -0.61
CA VAL A 53 10.27 12.75 -0.54
C VAL A 53 10.13 12.30 0.92
N ARG A 54 11.08 12.67 1.80
CA ARG A 54 10.95 12.37 3.25
C ARG A 54 9.82 13.14 3.91
N LEU A 55 9.58 14.37 3.47
CA LEU A 55 8.51 15.22 3.98
C LEU A 55 7.17 14.99 3.27
N ALA A 56 7.04 13.97 2.41
CA ALA A 56 5.85 13.77 1.58
C ALA A 56 4.54 13.56 2.37
N ALA A 57 4.63 13.18 3.65
CA ALA A 57 3.49 13.04 4.55
C ALA A 57 3.13 14.33 5.32
N ALA A 58 3.96 15.36 5.26
CA ALA A 58 3.70 16.64 5.92
C ALA A 58 2.67 17.47 5.14
N ASP A 59 1.96 18.35 5.82
CA ASP A 59 1.09 19.33 5.14
C ASP A 59 1.90 20.50 4.56
N ARG A 60 2.93 20.92 5.29
CA ARG A 60 3.79 22.06 4.95
C ARG A 60 5.22 21.85 5.40
N ILE A 61 6.14 22.54 4.74
CA ILE A 61 7.57 22.59 5.10
C ILE A 61 7.85 23.90 5.85
N ALA A 62 8.47 23.81 7.04
CA ALA A 62 8.64 24.93 7.96
C ALA A 62 9.85 25.83 7.62
N PHE A 63 9.76 26.60 6.53
CA PHE A 63 10.81 27.49 6.06
C PHE A 63 10.53 28.97 6.37
N VAL A 64 10.74 29.46 7.58
CA VAL A 64 10.40 30.87 7.90
C VAL A 64 11.07 31.87 6.92
N PRO A 65 10.31 32.81 6.28
CA PRO A 65 8.89 33.15 6.50
C PRO A 65 7.87 32.38 5.63
N MET A 66 8.31 31.51 4.72
CA MET A 66 7.47 30.72 3.83
C MET A 66 7.02 29.37 4.43
N LEU A 67 5.81 28.94 4.12
CA LEU A 67 5.29 27.64 4.55
C LEU A 67 4.71 26.90 3.34
N PRO A 68 5.55 26.51 2.35
CA PRO A 68 5.09 25.84 1.15
C PRO A 68 4.43 24.51 1.50
N THR A 69 3.39 24.15 0.76
CA THR A 69 2.84 22.80 0.83
C THR A 69 3.81 21.81 0.20
N VAL A 70 3.66 20.53 0.52
CA VAL A 70 4.44 19.47 -0.14
C VAL A 70 4.17 19.43 -1.65
N ALA A 71 2.94 19.75 -2.08
CA ALA A 71 2.60 19.85 -3.50
C ALA A 71 3.35 21.01 -4.19
N ASP A 72 3.50 22.16 -3.52
CA ASP A 72 4.31 23.28 -4.04
C ASP A 72 5.79 22.87 -4.17
N ALA A 73 6.31 22.12 -3.20
CA ALA A 73 7.68 21.62 -3.24
C ALA A 73 7.89 20.59 -4.37
N PHE A 74 6.94 19.67 -4.61
CA PHE A 74 6.98 18.79 -5.76
C PHE A 74 6.86 19.55 -7.09
N ALA A 75 6.01 20.57 -7.17
CA ALA A 75 5.91 21.42 -8.35
C ALA A 75 7.24 22.11 -8.65
N ALA A 76 7.94 22.63 -7.62
CA ALA A 76 9.27 23.20 -7.78
C ALA A 76 10.28 22.16 -8.29
N ILE A 77 10.30 20.96 -7.70
CA ILE A 77 11.18 19.86 -8.15
C ILE A 77 10.92 19.51 -9.61
N PHE A 78 9.67 19.24 -9.98
CA PHE A 78 9.32 18.84 -11.35
C PHE A 78 9.59 19.98 -12.35
N GLY A 79 9.28 21.23 -11.99
CA GLY A 79 9.60 22.39 -12.82
C GLY A 79 11.11 22.52 -13.09
N ALA A 80 11.93 22.35 -12.04
CA ALA A 80 13.39 22.37 -12.17
C ALA A 80 13.90 21.20 -13.03
N VAL A 81 13.37 19.99 -12.84
CA VAL A 81 13.73 18.82 -13.65
C VAL A 81 13.42 19.04 -15.13
N LEU A 82 12.20 19.44 -15.45
CA LEU A 82 11.77 19.65 -16.84
C LEU A 82 12.56 20.78 -17.52
N THR A 83 12.90 21.83 -16.77
CA THR A 83 13.77 22.91 -17.25
C THR A 83 15.18 22.39 -17.57
N ASN A 84 15.76 21.58 -16.68
CA ASN A 84 17.10 21.03 -16.86
C ASN A 84 17.18 19.97 -17.98
N LEU A 85 16.09 19.25 -18.25
CA LEU A 85 16.02 18.30 -19.36
C LEU A 85 16.01 18.99 -20.75
N ARG A 86 15.78 20.32 -20.80
CA ARG A 86 15.77 21.14 -22.03
C ARG A 86 14.89 20.54 -23.13
N LEU A 87 13.66 20.19 -22.76
CA LEU A 87 12.71 19.57 -23.69
C LEU A 87 12.46 20.48 -24.92
N PRO A 88 12.35 19.90 -26.14
CA PRO A 88 12.07 20.67 -27.35
C PRO A 88 10.64 21.23 -27.40
N SER A 89 9.73 20.68 -26.60
CA SER A 89 8.34 21.11 -26.45
C SER A 89 7.90 20.96 -24.99
N ALA A 90 6.71 21.47 -24.65
CA ALA A 90 6.07 21.17 -23.37
C ALA A 90 6.01 19.65 -23.12
N CYS A 91 6.13 19.27 -21.84
CA CYS A 91 6.05 17.88 -21.41
C CYS A 91 4.63 17.36 -21.64
N GLU A 92 4.50 16.32 -22.46
CA GLU A 92 3.19 15.77 -22.77
C GLU A 92 2.80 14.68 -21.77
N ARG A 93 3.74 13.76 -21.47
CA ARG A 93 3.55 12.70 -20.49
C ARG A 93 4.69 12.68 -19.50
N LEU A 94 4.35 12.75 -18.22
CA LEU A 94 5.28 12.60 -17.11
C LEU A 94 4.93 11.33 -16.33
N THR A 95 5.82 10.35 -16.35
CA THR A 95 5.70 9.13 -15.53
C THR A 95 6.61 9.26 -14.32
N VAL A 96 6.03 9.16 -13.13
CA VAL A 96 6.75 9.29 -11.87
C VAL A 96 6.71 7.97 -11.11
N VAL A 97 7.89 7.38 -10.94
CA VAL A 97 8.12 6.19 -10.11
C VAL A 97 8.34 6.64 -8.68
N SER A 98 7.41 6.28 -7.81
CA SER A 98 7.37 6.65 -6.39
C SER A 98 7.70 5.45 -5.48
N PRO A 99 8.16 5.67 -4.24
CA PRO A 99 8.41 4.57 -3.31
C PRO A 99 7.16 3.70 -3.11
N SER A 100 7.32 2.37 -3.07
CA SER A 100 6.17 1.45 -3.15
C SER A 100 5.26 1.47 -1.93
N GLU A 101 5.74 1.94 -0.79
CA GLU A 101 4.90 2.13 0.41
C GLU A 101 3.91 3.29 0.28
N TRP A 102 4.03 4.15 -0.75
CA TRP A 102 3.27 5.39 -0.84
C TRP A 102 1.78 5.15 -1.02
N GLY A 103 1.03 5.39 0.06
CA GLY A 103 -0.42 5.49 0.03
C GLY A 103 -0.94 6.72 -0.74
N THR A 104 -2.26 6.81 -0.85
CA THR A 104 -2.97 7.81 -1.66
C THR A 104 -2.58 9.25 -1.33
N ARG A 105 -2.36 9.60 -0.05
CA ARG A 105 -2.02 10.97 0.35
C ARG A 105 -0.71 11.46 -0.27
N ARG A 106 0.37 10.68 -0.15
CA ARG A 106 1.69 11.04 -0.68
C ARG A 106 1.66 11.11 -2.21
N ARG A 107 0.99 10.15 -2.85
CA ARG A 107 0.79 10.16 -4.31
C ARG A 107 -0.05 11.34 -4.79
N ALA A 108 -1.11 11.71 -4.06
CA ALA A 108 -1.94 12.87 -4.40
C ALA A 108 -1.17 14.20 -4.31
N ALA A 109 -0.28 14.36 -3.33
CA ALA A 109 0.58 15.54 -3.23
C ALA A 109 1.55 15.63 -4.44
N LEU A 110 2.09 14.49 -4.85
CA LEU A 110 2.94 14.36 -6.03
C LEU A 110 2.16 14.71 -7.32
N GLU A 111 1.00 14.11 -7.52
CA GLU A 111 0.13 14.39 -8.67
C GLU A 111 -0.31 15.86 -8.69
N ALA A 112 -0.63 16.45 -7.54
CA ALA A 112 -0.98 17.86 -7.43
C ALA A 112 0.18 18.76 -7.85
N GLY A 113 1.42 18.43 -7.46
CA GLY A 113 2.62 19.15 -7.89
C GLY A 113 2.90 19.03 -9.39
N ALA A 114 2.60 17.87 -9.99
CA ALA A 114 2.82 17.61 -11.41
C ALA A 114 1.72 18.21 -12.32
N ARG A 115 0.48 18.39 -11.83
CA ARG A 115 -0.74 18.70 -12.61
C ARG A 115 -0.62 19.87 -13.58
N ARG A 116 0.22 20.87 -13.27
CA ARG A 116 0.38 22.08 -14.11
C ARG A 116 1.57 22.01 -15.06
N LEU A 117 2.35 20.92 -15.03
CA LEU A 117 3.65 20.82 -15.69
C LEU A 117 3.67 19.82 -16.86
N ALA A 118 2.71 18.90 -16.91
CA ALA A 118 2.55 17.93 -17.99
C ALA A 118 1.08 17.74 -18.37
N GLY A 119 0.82 17.35 -19.63
CA GLY A 119 -0.53 17.09 -20.13
C GLY A 119 -1.15 15.82 -19.52
N GLU A 120 -0.34 14.77 -19.36
CA GLU A 120 -0.70 13.49 -18.77
C GLU A 120 0.33 13.13 -17.70
N ILE A 121 -0.15 12.62 -16.56
CA ILE A 121 0.68 12.21 -15.43
C ILE A 121 0.30 10.79 -15.05
N SER A 122 1.30 9.92 -14.96
CA SER A 122 1.14 8.59 -14.37
C SER A 122 2.08 8.46 -13.18
N VAL A 123 1.57 7.92 -12.09
CA VAL A 123 2.36 7.61 -10.90
C VAL A 123 2.32 6.12 -10.69
N GLU A 124 3.49 5.50 -10.60
CA GLU A 124 3.59 4.06 -10.37
C GLU A 124 4.52 3.75 -9.19
N PRO A 125 4.26 2.65 -8.45
CA PRO A 125 5.18 2.12 -7.45
C PRO A 125 6.49 1.64 -8.07
N LEU A 126 7.60 1.90 -7.38
CA LEU A 126 8.95 1.49 -7.76
C LEU A 126 9.06 -0.03 -7.95
N ALA A 127 8.43 -0.82 -7.09
CA ALA A 127 8.42 -2.27 -7.20
C ALA A 127 7.70 -2.76 -8.46
N LEU A 128 6.65 -2.06 -8.92
CA LEU A 128 5.98 -2.40 -10.18
C LEU A 128 6.84 -2.03 -11.39
N ARG A 129 7.56 -0.90 -11.35
CA ARG A 129 8.57 -0.58 -12.38
C ARG A 129 9.63 -1.69 -12.44
N VAL A 130 10.19 -2.12 -11.31
CA VAL A 130 11.16 -3.25 -11.26
C VAL A 130 10.56 -4.53 -11.86
N ALA A 131 9.33 -4.87 -11.47
CA ALA A 131 8.66 -6.07 -11.95
C ALA A 131 8.46 -6.03 -13.47
N GLY A 132 8.11 -4.86 -14.03
CA GLY A 132 7.89 -4.66 -15.47
C GLY A 132 9.17 -4.79 -16.30
N LEU A 133 10.31 -4.32 -15.79
CA LEU A 133 11.58 -4.31 -16.53
C LEU A 133 12.26 -5.68 -16.67
N SER A 134 11.77 -6.68 -15.96
CA SER A 134 12.40 -7.99 -15.96
C SER A 134 12.16 -8.75 -17.29
N ALA A 135 13.17 -9.44 -17.80
CA ALA A 135 13.14 -9.97 -19.19
C ALA A 135 12.47 -11.35 -19.36
N SER A 136 11.80 -11.89 -18.34
CA SER A 136 11.37 -13.29 -18.37
C SER A 136 9.99 -13.50 -18.99
N THR A 137 9.90 -14.49 -19.87
CA THR A 137 8.65 -15.03 -20.45
C THR A 137 8.06 -16.18 -19.64
N SER A 138 8.64 -16.52 -18.49
CA SER A 138 8.14 -17.58 -17.59
C SER A 138 6.73 -17.27 -17.07
N GLN A 139 5.88 -18.30 -16.98
CA GLN A 139 4.58 -18.16 -16.32
C GLN A 139 4.78 -17.90 -14.81
N GLN A 140 4.09 -16.88 -14.31
CA GLN A 140 4.07 -16.41 -12.90
C GLN A 140 5.43 -16.26 -12.21
N GLN A 141 5.94 -15.02 -12.14
CA GLN A 141 7.09 -14.67 -11.31
C GLN A 141 6.65 -14.04 -9.99
N ARG A 142 7.43 -14.28 -8.94
CA ARG A 142 7.37 -13.53 -7.69
C ARG A 142 8.69 -12.84 -7.44
N ILE A 143 8.66 -11.52 -7.38
CA ILE A 143 9.87 -10.70 -7.30
C ILE A 143 9.80 -9.92 -5.99
N ALA A 144 10.75 -10.15 -5.10
CA ALA A 144 10.90 -9.36 -3.89
C ALA A 144 11.76 -8.13 -4.23
N VAL A 145 11.23 -6.93 -4.02
CA VAL A 145 11.93 -5.67 -4.26
C VAL A 145 12.24 -5.04 -2.92
N VAL A 146 13.52 -4.79 -2.65
CA VAL A 146 14.02 -4.14 -1.43
C VAL A 146 14.43 -2.72 -1.79
N GLU A 147 13.65 -1.74 -1.33
CA GLU A 147 13.90 -0.31 -1.50
C GLU A 147 14.65 0.21 -0.27
N LEU A 148 15.93 0.55 -0.45
CA LEU A 148 16.77 1.08 0.62
C LEU A 148 16.70 2.62 0.62
N ASN A 149 16.00 3.19 1.59
CA ASN A 149 16.09 4.62 1.92
C ASN A 149 17.18 4.83 2.96
N THR A 150 17.52 6.08 3.25
CA THR A 150 18.67 6.40 4.13
C THR A 150 18.50 5.86 5.55
N LEU A 151 17.28 5.90 6.08
CA LEU A 151 16.96 5.51 7.47
C LEU A 151 15.96 4.35 7.57
N THR A 152 15.42 3.92 6.43
CA THR A 152 14.28 3.01 6.40
C THR A 152 14.41 2.06 5.21
N THR A 153 13.78 0.90 5.30
CA THR A 153 13.78 -0.09 4.23
C THR A 153 12.35 -0.53 3.96
N THR A 154 11.96 -0.59 2.69
CA THR A 154 10.67 -1.15 2.28
C THR A 154 10.93 -2.43 1.49
N VAL A 155 10.18 -3.49 1.77
CA VAL A 155 10.22 -4.73 0.99
C VAL A 155 8.86 -4.96 0.38
N THR A 156 8.79 -5.09 -0.94
CA THR A 156 7.53 -5.32 -1.67
C THR A 156 7.62 -6.63 -2.44
N LEU A 157 6.66 -7.53 -2.20
CA LEU A 157 6.46 -8.71 -3.02
C LEU A 157 5.60 -8.32 -4.21
N THR A 158 6.11 -8.52 -5.40
CA THR A 158 5.35 -8.31 -6.63
C THR A 158 5.13 -9.64 -7.34
N GLY A 159 3.95 -9.78 -7.92
CA GLY A 159 3.66 -10.84 -8.87
C GLY A 159 3.72 -10.32 -10.29
N ARG A 160 4.12 -11.19 -11.22
CA ARG A 160 4.09 -10.89 -12.65
C ARG A 160 3.60 -12.08 -13.45
N SER A 161 2.71 -11.83 -14.41
CA SER A 161 2.30 -12.81 -15.42
C SER A 161 2.23 -12.13 -16.79
N GLY A 162 3.13 -12.51 -17.70
CA GLY A 162 3.24 -11.81 -18.99
C GLY A 162 3.61 -10.34 -18.81
N THR A 163 2.73 -9.44 -19.24
CA THR A 163 2.86 -7.98 -19.08
C THR A 163 2.15 -7.45 -17.83
N GLU A 164 1.36 -8.26 -17.14
CA GLU A 164 0.63 -7.87 -15.96
C GLU A 164 1.52 -7.96 -14.72
N THR A 165 1.49 -6.92 -13.89
CA THR A 165 2.25 -6.82 -12.64
C THR A 165 1.35 -6.32 -11.52
N TRP A 166 1.46 -6.91 -10.33
CA TRP A 166 0.70 -6.51 -9.14
C TRP A 166 1.55 -6.61 -7.88
N ILE A 167 1.12 -5.93 -6.81
CA ILE A 167 1.73 -6.05 -5.48
C ILE A 167 0.98 -7.15 -4.72
N GLU A 168 1.68 -8.18 -4.26
CA GLU A 168 1.12 -9.22 -3.38
C GLU A 168 1.17 -8.78 -1.90
N ALA A 169 2.25 -8.15 -1.49
CA ALA A 169 2.47 -7.70 -0.11
C ALA A 169 3.52 -6.58 -0.06
N CYS A 170 3.45 -5.73 0.95
CA CYS A 170 4.42 -4.67 1.18
C CYS A 170 4.65 -4.55 2.69
N GLU A 171 5.91 -4.65 3.10
CA GLU A 171 6.35 -4.57 4.50
C GLU A 171 7.38 -3.45 4.65
N TYR A 172 7.39 -2.84 5.83
CA TYR A 172 8.20 -1.66 6.12
C TYR A 172 9.06 -1.87 7.37
N GLU A 173 10.35 -1.57 7.24
CA GLU A 173 11.34 -1.59 8.32
C GLU A 173 11.74 -0.14 8.65
N PRO A 174 11.24 0.42 9.77
CA PRO A 174 11.45 1.82 10.12
C PRO A 174 12.81 2.14 10.75
N THR A 175 13.58 1.14 11.16
CA THR A 175 14.80 1.35 11.97
C THR A 175 16.10 1.04 11.25
N ILE A 176 16.03 0.43 10.07
CA ILE A 176 17.21 0.04 9.28
C ILE A 176 17.12 0.69 7.90
N GLY A 177 18.11 1.51 7.57
CA GLY A 177 18.28 2.08 6.24
C GLY A 177 19.65 1.79 5.63
N SER A 178 19.92 2.41 4.49
CA SER A 178 21.21 2.31 3.81
C SER A 178 22.37 2.85 4.64
N ALA A 179 22.14 3.81 5.54
CA ALA A 179 23.16 4.32 6.45
C ALA A 179 23.64 3.23 7.44
N ASP A 180 22.72 2.46 8.01
CA ASP A 180 23.06 1.35 8.92
C ASP A 180 23.76 0.21 8.20
N LEU A 181 23.30 -0.10 6.98
CA LEU A 181 23.86 -1.16 6.14
C LEU A 181 25.27 -0.82 5.66
N ALA A 182 25.57 0.45 5.39
CA ALA A 182 26.91 0.92 5.05
C ALA A 182 27.90 0.76 6.22
N GLU A 183 27.41 0.79 7.46
CA GLU A 183 28.19 0.47 8.66
C GLU A 183 28.25 -1.04 8.97
N GLY A 184 27.71 -1.88 8.09
CA GLY A 184 27.68 -3.33 8.24
C GLY A 184 26.63 -3.85 9.23
N ARG A 185 25.64 -3.04 9.60
CA ARG A 185 24.56 -3.40 10.55
C ARG A 185 23.24 -3.63 9.82
N GLY A 186 22.37 -4.49 10.34
CA GLY A 186 20.96 -4.56 9.91
C GLY A 186 20.62 -5.50 8.74
N VAL A 187 21.60 -6.19 8.14
CA VAL A 187 21.34 -7.16 7.06
C VAL A 187 20.35 -8.25 7.49
N GLU A 188 20.50 -8.79 8.71
CA GLU A 188 19.59 -9.80 9.24
C GLU A 188 18.15 -9.28 9.36
N ALA A 189 17.96 -8.04 9.84
CA ALA A 189 16.64 -7.44 9.96
C ALA A 189 15.96 -7.23 8.60
N VAL A 190 16.71 -6.81 7.57
CA VAL A 190 16.19 -6.72 6.20
C VAL A 190 15.76 -8.10 5.70
N VAL A 191 16.56 -9.15 5.95
CA VAL A 191 16.22 -10.52 5.55
C VAL A 191 15.02 -11.06 6.34
N ASP A 192 14.86 -10.70 7.61
CA ASP A 192 13.67 -11.06 8.39
C ASP A 192 12.39 -10.46 7.79
N VAL A 193 12.44 -9.23 7.29
CA VAL A 193 11.32 -8.59 6.59
C VAL A 193 10.99 -9.37 5.31
N VAL A 194 12.02 -9.71 4.52
CA VAL A 194 11.88 -10.55 3.32
C VAL A 194 11.22 -11.89 3.67
N ASP A 195 11.66 -12.55 4.74
CA ASP A 195 11.14 -13.86 5.13
C ASP A 195 9.68 -13.81 5.59
N ARG A 196 9.31 -12.81 6.41
CA ARG A 196 7.92 -12.59 6.83
C ARG A 196 7.00 -12.42 5.63
N LEU A 197 7.40 -11.61 4.67
CA LEU A 197 6.64 -11.30 3.46
C LEU A 197 6.54 -12.49 2.49
N LEU A 198 7.56 -13.34 2.47
CA LEU A 198 7.53 -14.58 1.70
C LEU A 198 6.63 -15.65 2.34
N GLY A 199 6.51 -15.68 3.66
CA GLY A 199 5.65 -16.63 4.38
C GLY A 199 6.02 -18.09 4.10
N GLY A 200 7.33 -18.39 4.00
CA GLY A 200 7.85 -19.72 3.67
C GLY A 200 7.88 -20.07 2.18
N ARG A 201 7.53 -19.12 1.29
CA ARG A 201 7.63 -19.28 -0.18
C ARG A 201 9.01 -18.81 -0.67
N LYS A 202 9.47 -19.32 -1.81
CA LYS A 202 10.70 -18.83 -2.45
C LYS A 202 10.36 -17.76 -3.50
N PRO A 203 11.04 -16.60 -3.53
CA PRO A 203 10.92 -15.67 -4.64
C PRO A 203 11.61 -16.24 -5.88
N SER A 204 11.19 -15.84 -7.07
CA SER A 204 11.90 -16.12 -8.31
C SER A 204 13.31 -15.51 -8.27
N TYR A 205 13.40 -14.25 -7.83
CA TYR A 205 14.63 -13.53 -7.51
C TYR A 205 14.30 -12.31 -6.65
N LEU A 206 15.33 -11.70 -6.08
CA LEU A 206 15.24 -10.52 -5.23
C LEU A 206 16.03 -9.37 -5.88
N VAL A 207 15.47 -8.18 -5.86
CA VAL A 207 16.09 -6.96 -6.41
C VAL A 207 16.26 -5.95 -5.29
N VAL A 208 17.49 -5.48 -5.09
CA VAL A 208 17.81 -4.38 -4.17
C VAL A 208 17.93 -3.10 -4.99
N VAL A 209 17.08 -2.13 -4.71
CA VAL A 209 17.06 -0.80 -5.33
C VAL A 209 17.62 0.21 -4.34
N GLY A 210 18.56 1.03 -4.82
CA GLY A 210 19.26 2.02 -4.01
C GLY A 210 20.76 1.74 -3.96
N ALA A 211 21.39 1.97 -2.79
CA ALA A 211 22.82 1.74 -2.55
C ALA A 211 23.21 0.26 -2.63
N ALA A 212 23.11 -0.34 -3.82
CA ALA A 212 23.43 -1.73 -4.11
C ALA A 212 24.96 -1.93 -4.24
N GLU A 213 25.69 -1.53 -3.21
CA GLU A 213 27.13 -1.78 -3.15
C GLU A 213 27.40 -3.28 -3.19
N PRO A 214 28.44 -3.75 -3.92
CA PRO A 214 28.73 -5.17 -4.05
C PRO A 214 28.87 -5.88 -2.69
N ALA A 215 29.50 -5.21 -1.71
CA ALA A 215 29.69 -5.75 -0.36
C ALA A 215 28.35 -6.00 0.36
N LEU A 216 27.38 -5.09 0.22
CA LEU A 216 26.04 -5.25 0.79
C LEU A 216 25.30 -6.42 0.13
N LEU A 217 25.35 -6.51 -1.20
CA LEU A 217 24.73 -7.62 -1.93
C LEU A 217 25.35 -8.97 -1.52
N ASP A 218 26.65 -9.03 -1.31
CA ASP A 218 27.34 -10.25 -0.87
C ASP A 218 26.95 -10.62 0.57
N ALA A 219 26.85 -9.65 1.48
CA ALA A 219 26.37 -9.87 2.85
C ALA A 219 24.93 -10.38 2.87
N MET A 220 24.03 -9.77 2.09
CA MET A 220 22.65 -10.23 1.93
C MET A 220 22.58 -11.63 1.33
N ARG A 221 23.40 -11.93 0.31
CA ARG A 221 23.44 -13.27 -0.31
C ARG A 221 23.90 -14.33 0.67
N ALA A 222 24.90 -14.03 1.50
CA ALA A 222 25.37 -14.93 2.54
C ALA A 222 24.28 -15.20 3.59
N GLU A 223 23.57 -14.17 4.02
CA GLU A 223 22.45 -14.27 4.96
C GLU A 223 21.29 -15.09 4.40
N LEU A 224 20.84 -14.78 3.19
CA LEU A 224 19.78 -15.52 2.49
C LEU A 224 20.16 -16.98 2.28
N SER A 225 21.43 -17.26 1.92
CA SER A 225 21.91 -18.63 1.75
C SER A 225 21.95 -19.40 3.08
N ARG A 226 22.32 -18.74 4.18
CA ARG A 226 22.29 -19.31 5.52
C ARG A 226 20.86 -19.66 5.96
N ARG A 227 19.89 -18.80 5.65
CA ARG A 227 18.49 -18.96 6.07
C ARG A 227 17.72 -19.97 5.22
N TYR A 228 17.93 -19.98 3.90
CA TYR A 228 17.20 -20.87 2.98
C TYR A 228 17.94 -22.16 2.61
N GLY A 229 19.24 -22.26 2.89
CA GLY A 229 20.06 -23.44 2.57
C GLY A 229 20.43 -23.57 1.08
N PHE A 230 20.03 -22.62 0.23
CA PHE A 230 20.40 -22.53 -1.18
C PHE A 230 20.50 -21.07 -1.61
N GLY A 231 21.18 -20.80 -2.73
CA GLY A 231 21.31 -19.46 -3.28
C GLY A 231 19.97 -18.89 -3.79
N VAL A 232 19.67 -17.67 -3.37
CA VAL A 232 18.63 -16.82 -3.98
C VAL A 232 19.30 -15.94 -5.02
N ASP A 233 18.71 -15.84 -6.21
CA ASP A 233 19.16 -14.88 -7.22
C ASP A 233 18.89 -13.47 -6.71
N LEU A 234 19.97 -12.76 -6.36
CA LEU A 234 19.96 -11.43 -5.77
C LEU A 234 20.65 -10.45 -6.71
N ARG A 235 19.90 -9.42 -7.11
CA ARG A 235 20.32 -8.43 -8.10
C ARG A 235 20.32 -7.03 -7.49
N GLY A 236 21.35 -6.25 -7.78
CA GLY A 236 21.33 -4.81 -7.53
C GLY A 236 20.72 -4.06 -8.71
N MET A 237 20.02 -2.97 -8.44
CA MET A 237 19.50 -2.08 -9.49
C MET A 237 19.65 -0.62 -9.06
N SER A 238 20.28 0.17 -9.92
CA SER A 238 20.38 1.62 -9.71
C SER A 238 19.15 2.35 -10.25
N GLY A 239 18.94 3.59 -9.79
CA GLY A 239 17.94 4.47 -10.41
C GLY A 239 18.17 4.70 -11.90
N VAL A 240 19.44 4.69 -12.35
CA VAL A 240 19.80 4.80 -13.77
C VAL A 240 19.32 3.57 -14.55
N ASP A 241 19.44 2.38 -13.99
CA ASP A 241 18.94 1.14 -14.63
C ASP A 241 17.42 1.20 -14.77
N LEU A 242 16.72 1.62 -13.72
CA LEU A 242 15.26 1.77 -13.75
C LEU A 242 14.78 2.78 -14.80
N VAL A 243 15.47 3.91 -14.93
CA VAL A 243 15.15 4.96 -15.93
C VAL A 243 15.47 4.50 -17.36
N ARG A 244 16.48 3.63 -17.54
CA ARG A 244 16.89 3.12 -18.86
C ARG A 244 16.09 1.92 -19.34
N GLY A 245 15.21 1.38 -18.51
CA GLY A 245 14.42 0.19 -18.85
C GLY A 245 15.09 -1.14 -18.45
N GLY A 246 15.97 -1.12 -17.45
CA GLY A 246 16.68 -2.27 -16.90
C GLY A 246 18.20 -2.12 -17.02
N PRO A 247 18.98 -2.93 -16.29
CA PRO A 247 20.42 -2.97 -16.48
C PRO A 247 20.71 -3.29 -17.94
N ALA A 248 21.66 -2.59 -18.56
CA ALA A 248 22.16 -2.97 -19.88
C ALA A 248 22.55 -4.44 -19.78
N VAL A 249 21.85 -5.31 -20.53
CA VAL A 249 22.18 -6.73 -20.59
C VAL A 249 23.64 -6.78 -20.99
N SER A 250 24.54 -7.08 -20.04
CA SER A 250 25.87 -7.53 -20.40
C SER A 250 25.65 -8.71 -21.34
N PRO A 251 26.18 -8.70 -22.58
CA PRO A 251 25.96 -9.78 -23.51
C PRO A 251 26.26 -11.05 -22.74
N ALA A 252 25.23 -11.87 -22.57
CA ALA A 252 25.27 -13.02 -21.69
C ALA A 252 26.60 -13.71 -21.90
N THR A 253 27.38 -13.87 -20.83
CA THR A 253 28.47 -14.85 -20.82
C THR A 253 27.88 -16.08 -21.47
N ARG A 254 28.38 -16.39 -22.66
CA ARG A 254 27.91 -17.47 -23.53
C ARG A 254 27.45 -18.61 -22.62
N PRO A 255 26.17 -19.04 -22.66
CA PRO A 255 25.72 -20.05 -21.72
C PRO A 255 26.70 -21.22 -21.80
N ALA A 256 27.21 -21.63 -20.65
CA ALA A 256 28.02 -22.83 -20.55
C ALA A 256 27.25 -23.90 -21.33
N GLN A 257 27.88 -24.40 -22.40
CA GLN A 257 27.26 -25.37 -23.29
C GLN A 257 26.63 -26.44 -22.41
N PHE A 258 25.30 -26.57 -22.51
CA PHE A 258 24.57 -27.65 -21.88
C PHE A 258 25.30 -28.94 -22.27
N ALA A 259 25.90 -29.61 -21.30
CA ALA A 259 26.33 -30.98 -21.50
C ALA A 259 25.08 -31.74 -21.98
N PRO A 260 25.13 -32.46 -23.12
CA PRO A 260 23.96 -33.13 -23.65
C PRO A 260 23.46 -34.11 -22.58
N GLN A 261 22.33 -33.74 -21.97
CA GLN A 261 21.60 -34.63 -21.08
C GLN A 261 21.10 -35.76 -21.98
N THR A 262 21.50 -36.99 -21.69
CA THR A 262 21.01 -38.20 -22.34
C THR A 262 19.48 -38.10 -22.47
N PRO A 263 18.91 -38.30 -23.68
CA PRO A 263 17.47 -38.25 -23.86
C PRO A 263 16.79 -39.23 -22.91
N TRP A 264 15.94 -38.72 -22.02
CA TRP A 264 15.16 -39.57 -21.13
C TRP A 264 14.15 -40.35 -21.97
N VAL A 265 14.33 -41.67 -22.04
CA VAL A 265 13.46 -42.59 -22.77
C VAL A 265 12.55 -43.29 -21.77
N GLY A 266 11.67 -42.52 -21.13
CA GLY A 266 10.70 -43.02 -20.17
C GLY A 266 9.40 -42.26 -20.27
N SER A 267 8.32 -42.83 -19.76
CA SER A 267 7.02 -42.17 -19.81
C SER A 267 6.99 -40.91 -18.93
N LEU A 268 6.19 -39.91 -19.31
CA LEU A 268 6.01 -38.68 -18.52
C LEU A 268 5.54 -38.95 -17.07
N HIS A 269 4.82 -40.06 -16.86
CA HIS A 269 4.38 -40.51 -15.55
C HIS A 269 5.53 -41.00 -14.66
N GLU A 270 6.53 -41.68 -15.22
CA GLU A 270 7.72 -42.12 -14.46
C GLU A 270 8.63 -40.94 -14.10
N HIS A 271 8.74 -39.95 -14.99
CA HIS A 271 9.51 -38.74 -14.70
C HIS A 271 8.86 -37.93 -13.56
N ALA A 272 7.53 -37.84 -13.54
CA ALA A 272 6.77 -37.20 -12.46
C ALA A 272 6.86 -37.97 -11.14
N ALA A 273 6.90 -39.31 -11.18
CA ALA A 273 7.07 -40.14 -9.98
C ALA A 273 8.49 -40.03 -9.38
N ALA A 274 9.52 -39.89 -10.22
CA ALA A 274 10.91 -39.73 -9.78
C ALA A 274 11.22 -38.31 -9.22
N THR A 275 10.43 -37.31 -9.60
CA THR A 275 10.57 -35.92 -9.14
C THR A 275 9.60 -35.54 -8.01
N ALA A 276 8.66 -36.42 -7.64
CA ALA A 276 7.75 -36.19 -6.53
C ALA A 276 8.46 -36.42 -5.17
N PRO A 277 8.38 -35.47 -4.22
CA PRO A 277 8.90 -35.67 -2.87
C PRO A 277 8.10 -36.77 -2.11
N PRO A 278 8.73 -37.53 -1.20
CA PRO A 278 8.08 -38.66 -0.54
C PRO A 278 6.89 -38.22 0.34
N PRO A 279 5.77 -38.98 0.38
CA PRO A 279 4.60 -38.60 1.16
C PRO A 279 4.87 -38.73 2.67
N LYS A 280 4.64 -37.63 3.42
CA LYS A 280 4.72 -37.61 4.89
C LYS A 280 3.53 -38.38 5.49
N ARG A 281 3.79 -39.53 6.12
CA ARG A 281 2.82 -40.24 6.98
C ARG A 281 2.39 -39.34 8.14
N ARG A 282 1.09 -39.02 8.22
CA ARG A 282 0.48 -38.41 9.42
C ARG A 282 -0.37 -39.48 10.12
N THR A 283 0.01 -39.82 11.35
CA THR A 283 -0.78 -40.67 12.26
C THR A 283 -1.98 -39.88 12.80
N PRO A 284 -3.19 -40.46 12.86
CA PRO A 284 -4.36 -39.80 13.41
C PRO A 284 -4.45 -40.04 14.92
N LEU A 285 -4.78 -38.99 15.68
CA LEU A 285 -5.11 -39.09 17.10
C LEU A 285 -6.54 -38.59 17.27
N PHE A 286 -7.44 -39.53 17.60
CA PHE A 286 -8.80 -39.26 18.05
C PHE A 286 -8.79 -39.06 19.58
N ILE A 287 -9.59 -38.12 20.06
CA ILE A 287 -10.32 -38.00 21.36
C ILE A 287 -10.90 -36.57 21.28
N GLY A 288 -12.17 -36.24 21.52
CA GLY A 288 -13.29 -36.88 22.22
C GLY A 288 -14.08 -35.71 22.81
N ALA A 289 -15.34 -35.55 22.41
CA ALA A 289 -16.18 -34.42 22.77
C ALA A 289 -16.62 -34.45 24.26
N ALA A 290 -16.67 -33.28 24.90
CA ALA A 290 -17.56 -33.05 26.04
C ALA A 290 -17.98 -31.57 26.12
N VAL A 291 -19.30 -31.41 26.27
CA VAL A 291 -20.12 -30.20 26.30
C VAL A 291 -19.95 -29.44 27.62
N PHE A 292 -19.85 -28.11 27.60
CA PHE A 292 -20.48 -27.26 28.62
C PHE A 292 -20.88 -25.90 28.03
N ALA A 293 -22.10 -25.49 28.40
CA ALA A 293 -22.88 -24.41 27.84
C ALA A 293 -22.53 -23.03 28.43
N VAL A 294 -22.56 -22.02 27.55
CA VAL A 294 -23.16 -20.67 27.67
C VAL A 294 -22.80 -19.81 28.89
N ILE A 295 -22.14 -18.67 28.65
CA ILE A 295 -22.74 -17.33 28.82
C ILE A 295 -22.31 -16.43 27.64
N VAL A 296 -23.32 -15.90 26.95
CA VAL A 296 -23.25 -15.08 25.73
C VAL A 296 -23.07 -13.60 26.09
N ALA A 297 -22.15 -12.91 25.41
CA ALA A 297 -22.21 -11.47 25.24
C ALA A 297 -22.04 -11.15 23.74
N ALA A 298 -23.09 -10.54 23.19
CA ALA A 298 -23.40 -10.44 21.78
C ALA A 298 -22.66 -9.29 21.08
N VAL A 299 -22.19 -9.55 19.85
CA VAL A 299 -22.43 -8.68 18.67
C VAL A 299 -22.47 -9.58 17.43
N ALA A 300 -23.66 -9.93 16.97
CA ALA A 300 -23.96 -10.36 15.60
C ALA A 300 -25.46 -10.17 15.32
N ALA A 301 -25.76 -9.78 14.08
CA ALA A 301 -27.02 -9.23 13.58
C ALA A 301 -28.25 -10.15 13.72
N ALA A 302 -29.44 -9.55 13.84
CA ALA A 302 -30.70 -10.19 13.51
C ALA A 302 -31.63 -9.20 12.78
N VAL A 303 -31.93 -9.54 11.53
CA VAL A 303 -33.12 -9.10 10.80
C VAL A 303 -34.32 -9.80 11.42
N VAL A 304 -35.30 -9.05 11.93
CA VAL A 304 -36.65 -9.57 12.22
C VAL A 304 -37.67 -8.55 11.73
N LEU A 305 -38.51 -9.01 10.80
CA LEU A 305 -39.74 -8.39 10.35
C LEU A 305 -40.76 -8.35 11.48
N THR A 306 -41.22 -7.16 11.87
CA THR A 306 -42.58 -6.98 12.42
C THR A 306 -43.19 -5.67 11.97
N ARG A 307 -44.47 -5.79 11.59
CA ARG A 307 -45.34 -4.83 10.94
C ARG A 307 -46.39 -4.36 11.94
N SER A 308 -46.40 -3.07 12.29
CA SER A 308 -47.52 -2.30 12.87
C SER A 308 -47.00 -0.87 13.06
N GLY A 309 -47.48 0.19 12.40
CA GLY A 309 -48.86 0.64 12.33
C GLY A 309 -49.05 1.72 13.40
N GLY A 310 -49.12 3.01 13.02
CA GLY A 310 -49.47 4.09 13.96
C GLY A 310 -48.89 5.48 13.63
N GLU A 311 -49.66 6.25 12.87
CA GLU A 311 -49.92 7.69 12.98
C GLU A 311 -48.79 8.74 12.97
N SER A 312 -48.80 9.48 11.86
CA SER A 312 -48.64 10.93 11.69
C SER A 312 -48.44 11.78 12.95
N GLN A 313 -47.39 12.61 12.91
CA GLN A 313 -47.51 13.99 13.38
C GLN A 313 -46.61 14.94 12.58
N THR A 314 -47.30 15.82 11.89
CA THR A 314 -46.85 16.98 11.13
C THR A 314 -46.23 18.00 12.08
N ALA A 315 -45.08 18.57 11.71
CA ALA A 315 -44.68 19.88 12.20
C ALA A 315 -44.00 20.66 11.07
N GLU A 316 -44.83 21.49 10.46
CA GLU A 316 -44.50 22.61 9.59
C GLU A 316 -43.63 23.62 10.36
N SER A 317 -42.58 24.15 9.72
CA SER A 317 -42.06 25.48 10.06
C SER A 317 -41.48 26.14 8.82
N THR A 318 -42.24 27.15 8.40
CA THR A 318 -42.04 28.11 7.33
C THR A 318 -40.80 28.97 7.56
N GLY A 319 -40.06 29.26 6.49
CA GLY A 319 -38.95 30.22 6.52
C GLY A 319 -38.33 30.47 5.16
N THR A 320 -39.08 31.12 4.26
CA THR A 320 -38.61 31.63 2.96
C THR A 320 -37.85 32.95 3.15
N HIS A 321 -36.66 33.11 2.54
CA HIS A 321 -36.16 34.38 1.94
C HIS A 321 -34.89 34.08 1.10
N PRO A 322 -34.47 34.93 0.13
CA PRO A 322 -34.30 34.55 -1.27
C PRO A 322 -32.83 34.44 -1.74
N SER A 323 -32.65 33.80 -2.89
CA SER A 323 -31.41 33.60 -3.62
C SER A 323 -30.65 34.87 -4.00
N PRO A 324 -29.32 34.79 -4.09
CA PRO A 324 -28.54 35.48 -5.11
C PRO A 324 -28.00 34.49 -6.16
N VAL A 325 -27.95 34.96 -7.40
CA VAL A 325 -27.49 34.28 -8.62
C VAL A 325 -25.98 33.98 -8.53
N ALA A 326 -25.54 32.77 -8.92
CA ALA A 326 -24.13 32.47 -9.17
C ALA A 326 -23.93 31.44 -10.30
N SER A 327 -22.87 31.69 -11.06
CA SER A 327 -22.30 31.13 -12.29
C SER A 327 -22.05 29.59 -12.27
N PRO A 328 -21.68 28.95 -13.42
CA PRO A 328 -21.90 27.51 -13.62
C PRO A 328 -21.03 26.64 -12.71
N THR A 329 -21.73 25.79 -11.97
CA THR A 329 -21.27 24.81 -10.98
C THR A 329 -20.22 23.86 -11.54
N ALA A 330 -19.01 23.92 -10.99
CA ALA A 330 -18.12 22.77 -10.89
C ALA A 330 -18.85 21.69 -10.07
N ALA A 331 -18.91 20.45 -10.58
CA ALA A 331 -19.63 19.35 -9.95
C ALA A 331 -19.30 19.27 -8.44
N ALA A 332 -20.31 19.49 -7.61
CA ALA A 332 -20.19 19.46 -6.16
C ALA A 332 -19.79 18.05 -5.72
N ALA A 333 -18.76 17.95 -4.89
CA ALA A 333 -18.43 16.71 -4.21
C ALA A 333 -19.63 16.25 -3.36
N PRO A 334 -19.94 14.95 -3.30
CA PRO A 334 -21.04 14.45 -2.48
C PRO A 334 -20.85 14.87 -1.01
N PRO A 335 -21.93 15.30 -0.33
CA PRO A 335 -21.83 15.77 1.05
C PRO A 335 -21.35 14.65 1.98
N ALA A 336 -20.45 14.98 2.90
CA ALA A 336 -20.09 14.08 3.99
C ALA A 336 -21.25 13.97 4.98
N GLU A 337 -21.45 12.78 5.52
CA GLU A 337 -22.48 12.49 6.50
C GLU A 337 -21.85 12.16 7.86
N SER A 338 -22.47 12.64 8.94
CA SER A 338 -22.02 12.38 10.30
C SER A 338 -22.60 11.07 10.83
N PHE A 339 -21.72 10.20 11.31
CA PHE A 339 -21.98 8.98 12.04
C PHE A 339 -21.38 9.14 13.44
N GLY A 340 -22.14 9.67 14.41
CA GLY A 340 -21.59 9.90 15.75
C GLY A 340 -20.40 10.86 15.73
N ARG A 341 -19.23 10.41 16.21
CA ARG A 341 -17.97 11.20 16.25
C ARG A 341 -17.13 11.08 14.96
N VAL A 342 -17.73 10.51 13.91
CA VAL A 342 -17.07 10.21 12.65
C VAL A 342 -17.85 10.84 11.50
N GLU A 343 -17.16 11.45 10.54
CA GLU A 343 -17.75 11.87 9.26
C GLU A 343 -17.26 10.95 8.14
N ALA A 344 -18.16 10.55 7.24
CA ALA A 344 -17.78 9.83 6.02
C ALA A 344 -18.73 10.15 4.86
N VAL A 345 -18.26 9.95 3.64
CA VAL A 345 -19.08 10.06 2.43
C VAL A 345 -19.75 8.70 2.17
N VAL A 346 -21.09 8.68 2.08
CA VAL A 346 -21.80 7.47 1.65
C VAL A 346 -21.42 7.15 0.20
N PRO A 347 -20.97 5.93 -0.13
CA PRO A 347 -20.56 5.61 -1.49
C PRO A 347 -21.69 5.80 -2.49
N ALA A 348 -21.34 6.20 -3.72
CA ALA A 348 -22.31 6.35 -4.78
C ALA A 348 -23.02 5.01 -5.06
N GLY A 349 -24.35 5.03 -5.14
CA GLY A 349 -25.14 3.81 -5.31
C GLY A 349 -25.37 3.01 -4.03
N TRP A 350 -25.05 3.57 -2.85
CA TRP A 350 -25.32 2.97 -1.54
C TRP A 350 -26.30 3.83 -0.74
N HIS A 351 -26.97 3.21 0.24
CA HIS A 351 -27.85 3.88 1.18
C HIS A 351 -27.69 3.29 2.59
N ILE A 352 -28.04 4.09 3.61
CA ILE A 352 -28.11 3.61 4.99
C ILE A 352 -29.33 2.71 5.15
N THR A 353 -29.10 1.51 5.66
CA THR A 353 -30.16 0.54 5.99
C THR A 353 -30.45 0.48 7.48
N ASN A 354 -29.47 0.81 8.32
CA ASN A 354 -29.64 0.83 9.77
C ASN A 354 -28.75 1.88 10.44
N ARG A 355 -29.29 2.56 11.45
CA ARG A 355 -28.55 3.45 12.36
C ARG A 355 -29.01 3.16 13.77
N SER A 356 -28.14 2.53 14.56
CA SER A 356 -28.45 2.07 15.92
C SER A 356 -27.29 2.34 16.87
N GLY A 357 -27.42 3.39 17.70
CA GLY A 357 -26.39 3.78 18.66
C GLY A 357 -25.05 4.05 17.96
N ALA A 358 -24.02 3.28 18.32
CA ALA A 358 -22.69 3.41 17.76
C ALA A 358 -22.46 2.63 16.44
N ARG A 359 -23.51 2.04 15.86
CA ARG A 359 -23.45 1.24 14.63
C ARG A 359 -24.26 1.85 13.49
N VAL A 360 -23.71 1.81 12.29
CA VAL A 360 -24.36 2.17 11.03
C VAL A 360 -24.12 1.06 10.01
N ASP A 361 -25.14 0.69 9.25
CA ASP A 361 -25.03 -0.27 8.15
C ASP A 361 -25.46 0.40 6.84
N LEU A 362 -24.68 0.18 5.78
CA LEU A 362 -24.93 0.62 4.40
C LEU A 362 -25.11 -0.59 3.49
N SER A 363 -26.01 -0.50 2.52
CA SER A 363 -26.20 -1.51 1.48
C SER A 363 -26.26 -0.88 0.09
N PRO A 364 -25.86 -1.62 -0.96
CA PRO A 364 -25.94 -1.12 -2.32
C PRO A 364 -27.40 -1.09 -2.80
N ASN A 365 -27.70 -0.17 -3.70
CA ASN A 365 -29.03 0.05 -4.25
C ASN A 365 -29.46 -1.04 -5.23
N ASP A 366 -28.50 -1.79 -5.78
CA ASP A 366 -28.72 -2.87 -6.75
C ASP A 366 -29.13 -4.21 -6.09
N GLY A 367 -29.14 -4.27 -4.76
CA GLY A 367 -29.52 -5.45 -3.99
C GLY A 367 -28.44 -6.54 -3.94
N ALA A 368 -27.19 -6.24 -4.32
CA ALA A 368 -26.09 -7.16 -4.11
C ALA A 368 -25.97 -7.55 -2.63
N ARG A 369 -25.49 -8.78 -2.36
CA ARG A 369 -25.30 -9.31 -0.99
C ARG A 369 -24.03 -8.74 -0.36
N GLU A 370 -23.94 -7.43 -0.34
CA GLU A 370 -22.82 -6.65 0.19
C GLU A 370 -23.32 -5.69 1.27
N ARG A 371 -22.44 -5.37 2.23
CA ARG A 371 -22.77 -4.46 3.31
C ARG A 371 -21.51 -3.80 3.85
N ILE A 372 -21.58 -2.50 4.15
CA ILE A 372 -20.57 -1.80 4.95
C ILE A 372 -21.16 -1.58 6.34
N SER A 373 -20.46 -2.04 7.37
CA SER A 373 -20.84 -1.85 8.77
C SER A 373 -19.81 -0.99 9.47
N LEU A 374 -20.19 0.20 9.94
CA LEU A 374 -19.35 1.06 10.76
C LEU A 374 -19.77 0.94 12.22
N VAL A 375 -18.82 0.63 13.10
CA VAL A 375 -19.03 0.51 14.54
C VAL A 375 -18.03 1.40 15.28
N GLN A 376 -18.52 2.19 16.23
CA GLN A 376 -17.72 3.06 17.07
C GLN A 376 -17.67 2.55 18.50
N LYS A 377 -16.53 2.75 19.16
CA LYS A 377 -16.34 2.46 20.57
C LYS A 377 -15.40 3.48 21.18
N ASP A 378 -15.85 4.17 22.23
CA ASP A 378 -14.97 5.05 23.01
C ASP A 378 -13.90 4.22 23.74
N LEU A 379 -12.68 4.74 23.75
CA LEU A 379 -11.53 4.16 24.42
C LEU A 379 -11.25 4.90 25.73
N ALA A 380 -10.69 4.18 26.70
CA ALA A 380 -10.21 4.81 27.92
C ALA A 380 -9.05 5.76 27.60
N ALA A 381 -8.86 6.79 28.43
CA ALA A 381 -7.76 7.73 28.26
C ALA A 381 -6.41 7.01 28.28
N GLY A 382 -5.58 7.28 27.27
CA GLY A 382 -4.26 6.64 27.11
C GLY A 382 -4.28 5.29 26.40
N SER A 383 -5.46 4.71 26.10
CA SER A 383 -5.53 3.47 25.31
C SER A 383 -5.15 3.74 23.85
N GLY A 384 -4.22 2.93 23.35
CA GLY A 384 -3.72 3.00 21.98
C GLY A 384 -4.14 1.81 21.11
N ILE A 385 -3.61 1.78 19.90
CA ILE A 385 -3.90 0.70 18.93
C ILE A 385 -3.43 -0.68 19.42
N GLU A 386 -2.35 -0.74 20.20
CA GLU A 386 -1.85 -2.00 20.77
C GLU A 386 -2.80 -2.58 21.84
N ASP A 387 -3.43 -1.74 22.65
CA ASP A 387 -4.43 -2.18 23.64
C ASP A 387 -5.68 -2.73 22.95
N VAL A 388 -6.08 -2.09 21.85
CA VAL A 388 -7.17 -2.55 20.99
C VAL A 388 -6.80 -3.88 20.33
N ALA A 389 -5.56 -4.03 19.83
CA ALA A 389 -5.09 -5.27 19.22
C ALA A 389 -5.11 -6.44 20.23
N ALA A 390 -4.56 -6.26 21.42
CA ALA A 390 -4.57 -7.29 22.47
C ALA A 390 -6.00 -7.67 22.89
N THR A 391 -6.91 -6.69 22.96
CA THR A 391 -8.33 -6.92 23.25
C THR A 391 -8.98 -7.73 22.14
N LEU A 392 -8.75 -7.38 20.87
CA LEU A 392 -9.29 -8.09 19.70
C LEU A 392 -8.76 -9.51 19.60
N GLU A 393 -7.46 -9.73 19.82
CA GLU A 393 -6.87 -11.07 19.85
C GLU A 393 -7.52 -11.96 20.92
N THR A 394 -7.75 -11.39 22.12
CA THR A 394 -8.46 -12.09 23.20
C THR A 394 -9.91 -12.42 22.82
N GLN A 395 -10.57 -11.54 22.07
CA GLN A 395 -11.93 -11.77 21.58
C GLN A 395 -11.97 -12.83 20.47
N ILE A 396 -11.05 -12.75 19.51
CA ILE A 396 -10.90 -13.70 18.39
C ILE A 396 -10.61 -15.11 18.93
N ALA A 397 -9.73 -15.23 19.91
CA ALA A 397 -9.40 -16.52 20.54
C ALA A 397 -10.61 -17.21 21.21
N LYS A 398 -11.66 -16.46 21.56
CA LYS A 398 -12.92 -16.99 22.13
C LYS A 398 -13.94 -17.38 21.06
N ARG A 399 -13.71 -17.05 19.79
CA ARG A 399 -14.62 -17.38 18.68
C ARG A 399 -14.44 -18.84 18.26
N PRO A 400 -15.49 -19.49 17.74
CA PRO A 400 -15.35 -20.81 17.14
C PRO A 400 -14.28 -20.81 16.05
N ALA A 401 -13.50 -21.90 15.99
CA ALA A 401 -12.44 -22.04 15.00
C ALA A 401 -13.03 -21.95 13.57
N GLY A 402 -12.38 -21.14 12.72
CA GLY A 402 -12.82 -20.91 11.34
C GLY A 402 -13.89 -19.84 11.17
N THR A 403 -14.46 -19.28 12.24
CA THR A 403 -15.40 -18.14 12.15
C THR A 403 -14.67 -16.81 11.99
N VAL A 404 -13.49 -16.66 12.60
CA VAL A 404 -12.70 -15.43 12.54
C VAL A 404 -11.25 -15.78 12.26
N GLY A 405 -10.66 -15.11 11.27
CA GLY A 405 -9.24 -15.22 10.91
C GLY A 405 -8.32 -14.53 11.93
N PRO A 406 -7.00 -14.73 11.80
CA PRO A 406 -6.03 -14.07 12.68
C PRO A 406 -6.08 -12.55 12.51
N LEU A 407 -5.80 -11.83 13.60
CA LEU A 407 -5.62 -10.38 13.56
C LEU A 407 -4.32 -10.04 12.83
N GLN A 408 -4.41 -9.20 11.82
CA GLN A 408 -3.29 -8.60 11.11
C GLN A 408 -3.06 -7.20 11.69
N ARG A 409 -1.82 -6.94 12.13
CA ARG A 409 -1.40 -5.65 12.65
C ARG A 409 -0.71 -4.83 11.55
N ASN A 410 -0.71 -3.50 11.67
CA ASN A 410 -0.03 -2.58 10.76
C ASN A 410 -0.48 -2.68 9.29
N VAL A 411 -1.74 -3.07 9.06
CA VAL A 411 -2.31 -3.11 7.71
C VAL A 411 -2.65 -1.69 7.28
N ILE A 412 -2.25 -1.32 6.06
CA ILE A 412 -2.66 -0.06 5.44
C ILE A 412 -3.88 -0.34 4.56
N PHE A 413 -5.02 0.26 4.91
CA PHE A 413 -6.26 0.14 4.15
C PHE A 413 -6.95 1.50 4.04
N GLY A 414 -7.36 1.90 2.83
CA GLY A 414 -7.88 3.25 2.59
C GLY A 414 -6.85 4.34 2.86
N GLY A 415 -5.55 4.02 2.77
CA GLY A 415 -4.46 4.93 3.14
C GLY A 415 -4.31 5.17 4.65
N ARG A 416 -4.98 4.37 5.50
CA ARG A 416 -4.92 4.48 6.95
C ARG A 416 -4.26 3.25 7.57
N PRO A 417 -3.26 3.40 8.46
CA PRO A 417 -2.75 2.27 9.23
C PRO A 417 -3.80 1.83 10.26
N GLY A 418 -3.93 0.52 10.44
CA GLY A 418 -4.90 -0.06 11.34
C GLY A 418 -4.66 -1.54 11.60
N LEU A 419 -5.69 -2.18 12.15
CA LEU A 419 -5.75 -3.63 12.31
C LEU A 419 -6.76 -4.19 11.30
N SER A 420 -6.52 -5.39 10.79
CA SER A 420 -7.46 -6.06 9.91
C SER A 420 -7.68 -7.51 10.34
N TYR A 421 -8.88 -8.02 10.16
CA TYR A 421 -9.17 -9.44 10.31
C TYR A 421 -10.37 -9.80 9.45
N GLU A 422 -10.53 -11.08 9.14
CA GLU A 422 -11.68 -11.59 8.38
C GLU A 422 -12.62 -12.37 9.29
N GLU A 423 -13.91 -12.26 9.03
CA GLU A 423 -14.95 -13.04 9.69
C GLU A 423 -15.80 -13.76 8.65
N THR A 424 -16.14 -15.01 8.91
CA THR A 424 -16.99 -15.86 8.07
C THR A 424 -18.24 -16.22 8.88
N PRO A 425 -19.35 -15.48 8.72
CA PRO A 425 -20.57 -15.68 9.51
C PRO A 425 -21.30 -17.00 9.25
N GLY A 426 -20.92 -17.76 8.21
CA GLY A 426 -21.54 -19.02 7.82
C GLY A 426 -22.73 -18.89 6.87
N ASP A 427 -23.07 -17.67 6.44
CA ASP A 427 -24.13 -17.35 5.47
C ASP A 427 -23.63 -17.32 4.00
N GLY A 428 -22.41 -17.80 3.78
CA GLY A 428 -21.74 -17.76 2.47
C GLY A 428 -21.10 -16.41 2.14
N THR A 429 -21.00 -15.51 3.11
CA THR A 429 -20.27 -14.24 2.97
C THR A 429 -18.99 -14.23 3.80
N THR A 430 -18.10 -13.29 3.48
CA THR A 430 -16.94 -12.93 4.28
C THR A 430 -17.04 -11.46 4.62
N VAL A 431 -16.69 -11.11 5.86
CA VAL A 431 -16.60 -9.72 6.32
C VAL A 431 -15.13 -9.43 6.56
N ARG A 432 -14.58 -8.47 5.82
CA ARG A 432 -13.24 -7.95 6.07
C ARG A 432 -13.33 -6.72 6.95
N TRP A 433 -12.81 -6.84 8.16
CA TRP A 433 -12.81 -5.78 9.14
C TRP A 433 -11.54 -4.93 9.04
N GLN A 434 -11.72 -3.63 9.20
CA GLN A 434 -10.68 -2.61 9.28
C GLN A 434 -10.90 -1.82 10.56
N VAL A 435 -9.92 -1.84 11.46
CA VAL A 435 -10.02 -1.19 12.77
C VAL A 435 -9.01 -0.06 12.85
N LEU A 436 -9.52 1.12 13.13
CA LEU A 436 -8.77 2.36 13.20
C LEU A 436 -8.90 2.91 14.62
N VAL A 437 -7.82 3.42 15.16
CA VAL A 437 -7.80 4.09 16.46
C VAL A 437 -7.33 5.51 16.26
N ASP A 438 -8.15 6.46 16.65
CA ASP A 438 -7.79 7.88 16.64
C ASP A 438 -8.59 8.65 17.69
N SER A 439 -8.00 9.69 18.28
CA SER A 439 -8.70 10.65 19.16
C SER A 439 -9.54 9.98 20.28
N GLY A 440 -9.01 8.91 20.88
CA GLY A 440 -9.69 8.14 21.94
C GLY A 440 -10.91 7.33 21.46
N LEU A 441 -11.00 7.05 20.16
CA LEU A 441 -12.09 6.32 19.53
C LEU A 441 -11.55 5.15 18.72
N GLN A 442 -12.17 3.98 18.88
CA GLN A 442 -12.01 2.85 17.97
C GLN A 442 -13.15 2.90 16.94
N VAL A 443 -12.78 2.93 15.65
CA VAL A 443 -13.71 2.83 14.52
C VAL A 443 -13.44 1.51 13.81
N SER A 444 -14.44 0.63 13.75
CA SER A 444 -14.35 -0.67 13.08
C SER A 444 -15.28 -0.68 11.87
N VAL A 445 -14.72 -0.87 10.68
CA VAL A 445 -15.45 -0.94 9.42
C VAL A 445 -15.40 -2.37 8.89
N GLY A 446 -16.55 -3.03 8.82
CA GLY A 446 -16.71 -4.37 8.27
C GLY A 446 -17.30 -4.31 6.87
N CYS A 447 -16.55 -4.76 5.88
CA CYS A 447 -17.01 -4.85 4.50
C CYS A 447 -17.35 -6.30 4.17
N GLN A 448 -18.65 -6.56 4.02
CA GLN A 448 -19.21 -7.86 3.74
C GLN A 448 -19.41 -8.07 2.25
N TYR A 449 -19.01 -9.24 1.75
CA TYR A 449 -19.07 -9.63 0.35
C TYR A 449 -19.27 -11.15 0.21
N PRO A 450 -19.77 -11.65 -0.95
CA PRO A 450 -19.84 -13.09 -1.20
C PRO A 450 -18.48 -13.76 -1.05
N ALA A 451 -18.42 -14.93 -0.40
CA ALA A 451 -17.16 -15.61 -0.12
C ALA A 451 -16.36 -15.87 -1.41
N GLY A 452 -15.09 -15.45 -1.41
CA GLY A 452 -14.18 -15.58 -2.56
C GLY A 452 -14.28 -14.47 -3.62
N ASP A 453 -15.19 -13.50 -3.47
CA ASP A 453 -15.43 -12.44 -4.46
C ASP A 453 -15.22 -11.04 -3.88
N TRP A 454 -13.98 -10.75 -3.46
CA TRP A 454 -13.63 -9.48 -2.80
C TRP A 454 -13.61 -8.28 -3.75
N GLN A 455 -13.28 -8.49 -5.02
CA GLN A 455 -12.88 -7.40 -5.90
C GLN A 455 -13.97 -6.36 -6.18
N PRO A 456 -15.25 -6.71 -6.32
CA PRO A 456 -16.33 -5.73 -6.44
C PRO A 456 -16.43 -4.80 -5.21
N MET A 457 -16.22 -5.35 -4.01
CA MET A 457 -16.32 -4.61 -2.75
C MET A 457 -15.06 -3.82 -2.40
N ALA A 458 -13.89 -4.25 -2.91
CA ALA A 458 -12.59 -3.75 -2.50
C ALA A 458 -12.46 -2.22 -2.62
N ALA A 459 -12.70 -1.67 -3.81
CA ALA A 459 -12.52 -0.25 -4.09
C ALA A 459 -13.51 0.63 -3.30
N VAL A 460 -14.76 0.18 -3.17
CA VAL A 460 -15.80 0.90 -2.43
C VAL A 460 -15.47 0.95 -0.94
N CYS A 461 -15.09 -0.19 -0.38
CA CYS A 461 -14.68 -0.31 1.01
C CYS A 461 -13.42 0.52 1.30
N GLU A 462 -12.41 0.43 0.44
CA GLU A 462 -11.16 1.18 0.59
C GLU A 462 -11.41 2.69 0.56
N LYS A 463 -12.23 3.16 -0.39
CA LYS A 463 -12.63 4.56 -0.47
C LYS A 463 -13.38 5.00 0.78
N PHE A 464 -14.37 4.22 1.24
CA PHE A 464 -15.16 4.55 2.42
C PHE A 464 -14.27 4.70 3.66
N VAL A 465 -13.35 3.76 3.89
CA VAL A 465 -12.39 3.84 5.00
C VAL A 465 -11.46 5.05 4.88
N GLY A 466 -10.98 5.34 3.67
CA GLY A 466 -10.08 6.47 3.42
C GLY A 466 -10.72 7.85 3.58
N ASP A 467 -12.04 7.96 3.34
CA ASP A 467 -12.79 9.20 3.52
C ASP A 467 -13.20 9.48 4.98
N LEU A 468 -13.02 8.52 5.90
CA LEU A 468 -13.41 8.67 7.31
C LEU A 468 -12.59 9.75 8.01
N ARG A 469 -13.28 10.68 8.67
CA ARG A 469 -12.69 11.68 9.57
C ARG A 469 -13.19 11.46 10.99
N THR A 470 -12.29 11.45 11.94
CA THR A 470 -12.55 11.31 13.38
C THR A 470 -12.44 12.66 14.06
N GLY A 471 -13.33 12.96 15.02
CA GLY A 471 -13.26 14.19 15.83
C GLY A 471 -13.96 15.41 15.24
N ALA A 472 -15.01 15.20 14.43
CA ALA A 472 -15.97 16.24 14.07
C ALA A 472 -16.85 16.66 15.26
#